data_AF-A0A8X6MSN1-F1
#
_entry.id   AF-A0A8X6MSN1-F1
#
_cell.length_a   1.000
_cell.length_b   1.000
_cell.length_c   1.000
_cell.angle_alpha   90.00
_cell.angle_beta   90.00
_cell.angle_gamma   90.00
#
_symmetry.space_group_name_H-M   'P 1'
#
loop_
_entity.id
_entity.type
_entity.pdbx_description
1 polymer ?
#
loop_
_entity_poly.entity_id
_entity_poly.type
_entity_poly.pdbx_seq_one_letter_code
_entity_poly.pdbx_strand_id
1 'polypeptide(L)'
;MNVLKCKRSQFRRLFTTALNYFEKNENDLSLDERISTLKLVEEKAKPMIEMEETYSEELIKIDNDQTVINNEFVESEYCIDKWRMVEYKLVSLLAEKEKSCIVKESVTQNATIRYPKL
;
A
#
# COMPACT_ATOMS: atom_id res chain seq x y z
N MET A 1 -23.56 -0.78 -18.45
CA MET A 1 -22.44 -0.95 -17.50
C MET A 1 -22.67 0.02 -16.34
N ASN A 2 -22.87 -0.46 -15.10
CA ASN A 2 -23.08 0.41 -13.94
C ASN A 2 -21.84 1.32 -13.76
N VAL A 3 -22.05 2.64 -13.68
CA VAL A 3 -20.97 3.65 -13.54
C VAL A 3 -20.08 3.33 -12.33
N LEU A 4 -20.66 2.81 -11.25
CA LEU A 4 -19.96 2.41 -10.04
C LEU A 4 -19.02 1.21 -10.30
N LYS A 5 -19.52 0.18 -11.00
CA LYS A 5 -18.70 -0.97 -11.45
C LYS A 5 -17.52 -0.53 -12.32
N CYS A 6 -17.74 0.43 -13.22
CA CYS A 6 -16.66 1.00 -14.05
C CYS A 6 -15.58 1.70 -13.22
N LYS A 7 -15.99 2.60 -12.30
CA LYS A 7 -15.05 3.33 -11.44
C LYS A 7 -14.27 2.40 -10.52
N ARG A 8 -14.94 1.43 -9.89
CA ARG A 8 -14.32 0.37 -9.07
C ARG A 8 -13.24 -0.38 -9.86
N SER A 9 -13.55 -0.80 -11.08
CA SER A 9 -12.58 -1.46 -11.97
C SER A 9 -11.37 -0.57 -12.31
N GLN A 10 -11.58 0.73 -12.53
CA GLN A 10 -10.48 1.66 -12.79
C GLN A 10 -9.55 1.80 -11.58
N PHE A 11 -10.09 1.98 -10.37
CA PHE A 11 -9.27 2.09 -9.16
C PHE A 11 -8.48 0.82 -8.87
N ARG A 12 -9.10 -0.36 -9.02
CA ARG A 12 -8.40 -1.65 -8.93
C ARG A 12 -7.24 -1.76 -9.90
N ARG A 13 -7.41 -1.33 -11.15
CA ARG A 13 -6.35 -1.37 -12.16
C ARG A 13 -5.20 -0.44 -11.80
N LEU A 14 -5.48 0.76 -11.30
CA LEU A 14 -4.46 1.71 -10.87
C LEU A 14 -3.64 1.15 -9.69
N PHE A 15 -4.33 0.63 -8.67
CA PHE A 15 -3.71 -0.02 -7.51
C PHE A 15 -2.84 -1.19 -7.93
N THR A 16 -3.39 -2.14 -8.69
CA THR A 16 -2.67 -3.35 -9.14
C THR A 16 -1.48 -3.00 -10.04
N THR A 17 -1.60 -1.98 -10.89
CA THR A 17 -0.48 -1.54 -11.73
C THR A 17 0.67 -0.99 -10.89
N ALA A 18 0.35 -0.13 -9.91
CA ALA A 18 1.35 0.42 -9.00
C ALA A 18 2.00 -0.68 -8.14
N LEU A 19 1.19 -1.61 -7.63
CA LEU A 19 1.67 -2.74 -6.83
C LEU A 19 2.59 -3.67 -7.65
N ASN A 20 2.18 -4.03 -8.87
CA ASN A 20 2.99 -4.86 -9.77
C ASN A 20 4.31 -4.17 -10.14
N TYR A 21 4.31 -2.84 -10.29
CA TYR A 21 5.54 -2.08 -10.49
C TYR A 21 6.46 -2.20 -9.26
N PHE A 22 5.93 -2.04 -8.06
CA PHE A 22 6.70 -2.24 -6.82
C PHE A 22 7.25 -3.67 -6.72
N GLU A 23 6.41 -4.70 -6.83
CA GLU A 23 6.81 -6.11 -6.67
C GLU A 23 7.89 -6.52 -7.68
N LYS A 24 7.86 -5.99 -8.91
CA LYS A 24 8.87 -6.28 -9.93
C LYS A 24 10.22 -5.62 -9.68
N ASN A 25 10.22 -4.42 -9.12
CA ASN A 25 11.44 -3.62 -8.95
C ASN A 25 11.95 -3.64 -7.50
N GLU A 26 11.24 -4.29 -6.56
CA GLU A 26 11.52 -4.21 -5.13
C GLU A 26 13.00 -4.43 -4.81
N ASN A 27 13.62 -5.46 -5.37
CA ASN A 27 15.01 -5.80 -5.08
C ASN A 27 16.02 -4.79 -5.64
N ASP A 28 15.66 -4.07 -6.71
CA ASP A 28 16.52 -3.09 -7.38
C ASP A 28 16.40 -1.68 -6.79
N LEU A 29 15.32 -1.41 -6.05
CA LEU A 29 15.07 -0.12 -5.40
C LEU A 29 15.84 0.00 -4.08
N SER A 30 16.42 1.17 -3.84
CA SER A 30 16.94 1.57 -2.53
C SER A 30 15.80 1.68 -1.50
N LEU A 31 16.14 1.71 -0.21
CA LEU A 31 15.15 1.80 0.87
C LEU A 31 14.25 3.04 0.75
N ASP A 32 14.81 4.19 0.36
CA ASP A 32 14.04 5.42 0.15
C ASP A 32 13.10 5.32 -1.06
N GLU A 33 13.56 4.71 -2.14
CA GLU A 33 12.73 4.47 -3.33
C GLU A 33 11.62 3.45 -3.06
N ARG A 34 11.89 2.39 -2.29
CA ARG A 34 10.87 1.42 -1.84
C ARG A 34 9.78 2.13 -1.05
N ILE A 35 10.16 2.96 -0.07
CA ILE A 35 9.21 3.73 0.75
C ILE A 35 8.39 4.69 -0.13
N SER A 36 9.05 5.42 -1.03
CA SER A 36 8.37 6.36 -1.93
C SER A 36 7.39 5.65 -2.87
N THR A 37 7.78 4.50 -3.40
CA THR A 37 6.94 3.70 -4.30
C THR A 37 5.73 3.13 -3.56
N LEU A 38 5.92 2.59 -2.35
CA LEU A 38 4.82 2.09 -1.53
C LEU A 38 3.84 3.19 -1.10
N LYS A 39 4.31 4.40 -0.81
CA LYS A 39 3.43 5.56 -0.57
C LYS A 39 2.56 5.90 -1.79
N LEU A 40 3.12 5.78 -3.00
CA LEU A 40 2.34 5.94 -4.23
C LEU A 40 1.28 4.84 -4.36
N VAL A 41 1.62 3.59 -4.04
CA VAL A 41 0.65 2.47 -4.03
C VAL A 41 -0.47 2.74 -3.03
N GLU A 42 -0.14 3.19 -1.82
CA GLU A 42 -1.11 3.59 -0.78
C GLU A 42 -2.03 4.72 -1.26
N GLU A 43 -1.48 5.76 -1.90
CA GLU A 43 -2.25 6.86 -2.48
C GLU A 43 -3.25 6.36 -3.53
N LYS A 44 -2.85 5.39 -4.38
CA LYS A 44 -3.76 4.77 -5.37
C LYS A 44 -4.76 3.80 -4.74
N ALA A 45 -4.45 3.23 -3.57
CA ALA A 45 -5.35 2.34 -2.85
C ALA A 45 -6.50 3.10 -2.17
N LYS A 46 -6.28 4.32 -1.67
CA LYS A 46 -7.32 5.11 -0.98
C LYS A 46 -8.66 5.18 -1.72
N PRO A 47 -8.72 5.65 -2.98
CA PRO A 47 -9.99 5.71 -3.70
C PRO A 47 -10.52 4.32 -4.10
N MET A 48 -9.67 3.30 -4.16
CA MET A 48 -10.11 1.92 -4.35
C MET A 48 -10.88 1.44 -3.12
N ILE A 49 -10.32 1.60 -1.91
CA ILE A 49 -10.93 1.14 -0.65
C ILE A 49 -12.28 1.82 -0.42
N GLU A 50 -12.35 3.15 -0.56
CA GLU A 50 -13.61 3.91 -0.43
C GLU A 50 -14.68 3.40 -1.41
N MET A 51 -14.26 3.03 -2.63
CA MET A 51 -15.15 2.48 -3.64
C MET A 51 -15.60 1.05 -3.32
N GLU A 52 -14.72 0.20 -2.77
CA GLU A 52 -15.09 -1.15 -2.33
C GLU A 52 -16.12 -1.13 -1.20
N GLU A 53 -15.97 -0.21 -0.24
CA GLU A 53 -16.92 -0.02 0.87
C GLU A 53 -18.29 0.43 0.34
N THR A 54 -18.31 1.52 -0.43
CA THR A 54 -19.54 2.06 -1.04
C THR A 54 -20.26 1.00 -1.89
N TYR A 55 -19.50 0.27 -2.69
CA TYR A 55 -20.03 -0.74 -3.59
C TYR A 55 -20.62 -1.94 -2.83
N SER A 56 -19.99 -2.35 -1.74
CA SER A 56 -20.49 -3.43 -0.88
C SER A 56 -21.83 -3.04 -0.23
N GLU A 57 -21.96 -1.80 0.23
CA GLU A 57 -23.22 -1.27 0.78
C GLU A 57 -24.34 -1.21 -0.25
N GLU A 58 -24.04 -0.84 -1.51
CA GLU A 58 -25.02 -0.83 -2.59
C GLU A 58 -25.44 -2.25 -3.00
N LEU A 59 -24.50 -3.19 -3.10
CA LEU A 59 -24.81 -4.58 -3.44
C LEU A 59 -25.79 -5.22 -2.45
N ILE A 60 -25.58 -5.02 -1.14
CA ILE A 60 -26.46 -5.54 -0.08
C ILE A 60 -27.90 -5.02 -0.24
N LYS A 61 -28.09 -3.83 -0.81
CA LYS A 61 -29.41 -3.21 -0.99
C LYS A 61 -30.15 -3.69 -2.24
N ILE A 62 -29.45 -4.17 -3.26
CA ILE A 62 -30.00 -4.37 -4.61
C ILE A 62 -30.13 -5.85 -4.98
N ASP A 63 -29.18 -6.68 -4.57
CA ASP A 63 -29.08 -8.06 -5.04
C ASP A 63 -29.51 -9.08 -3.97
N ASN A 64 -30.42 -9.98 -4.33
CA ASN A 64 -30.77 -11.18 -3.56
C ASN A 64 -30.13 -12.47 -4.15
N ASP A 65 -29.47 -12.37 -5.31
CA ASP A 65 -28.83 -13.50 -5.97
C ASP A 65 -27.46 -13.80 -5.32
N GLN A 66 -27.49 -14.69 -4.33
CA GLN A 66 -26.35 -15.08 -3.48
C GLN A 66 -25.06 -15.37 -4.26
N THR A 67 -25.16 -15.97 -5.46
CA THR A 67 -24.00 -16.42 -6.25
C THR A 67 -23.20 -15.27 -6.87
N VAL A 68 -23.87 -14.21 -7.35
CA VAL A 68 -23.21 -13.03 -7.95
C VAL A 68 -22.58 -12.18 -6.85
N ILE A 69 -23.27 -12.05 -5.72
CA ILE A 69 -22.78 -11.42 -4.49
C ILE A 69 -21.46 -12.09 -4.07
N ASN A 70 -21.44 -13.42 -3.92
CA ASN A 70 -20.26 -14.11 -3.39
C ASN A 70 -18.97 -13.86 -4.20
N ASN A 71 -19.03 -13.93 -5.54
CA ASN A 71 -17.83 -13.69 -6.36
C ASN A 71 -17.34 -12.24 -6.30
N GLU A 72 -18.25 -11.26 -6.34
CA GLU A 72 -17.86 -9.85 -6.30
C GLU A 72 -17.30 -9.45 -4.93
N PHE A 73 -17.78 -10.06 -3.85
CA PHE A 73 -17.24 -9.86 -2.49
C PHE A 73 -15.85 -10.51 -2.32
N VAL A 74 -15.63 -11.72 -2.85
CA VAL A 74 -14.31 -12.38 -2.81
C VAL A 74 -13.23 -11.54 -3.50
N GLU A 75 -13.53 -10.93 -4.64
CA GLU A 75 -12.57 -10.03 -5.30
C GLU A 75 -12.29 -8.75 -4.49
N SER A 76 -13.30 -8.19 -3.81
CA SER A 76 -13.11 -7.04 -2.92
C SER A 76 -12.17 -7.36 -1.77
N GLU A 77 -12.43 -8.48 -1.09
CA GLU A 77 -11.63 -8.93 0.05
C GLU A 77 -10.18 -9.16 -0.38
N TYR A 78 -9.96 -9.81 -1.53
CA TYR A 78 -8.62 -9.98 -2.09
C TYR A 78 -7.88 -8.65 -2.33
N CYS A 79 -8.56 -7.64 -2.89
CA CYS A 79 -7.97 -6.32 -3.10
C CYS A 79 -7.62 -5.62 -1.77
N ILE A 80 -8.48 -5.72 -0.77
CA ILE A 80 -8.28 -5.15 0.57
C ILE A 80 -7.09 -5.81 1.27
N ASP A 81 -6.96 -7.13 1.19
CA ASP A 81 -5.85 -7.85 1.80
C ASP A 81 -4.51 -7.48 1.15
N LYS A 82 -4.48 -7.33 -0.18
CA LYS A 82 -3.29 -6.82 -0.88
C LYS A 82 -2.91 -5.42 -0.41
N TRP A 83 -3.88 -4.53 -0.17
CA TRP A 83 -3.61 -3.21 0.38
C TRP A 83 -3.07 -3.27 1.82
N ARG A 84 -3.65 -4.10 2.70
CA ARG A 84 -3.15 -4.30 4.07
C ARG A 84 -1.70 -4.79 4.10
N MET A 85 -1.33 -5.69 3.18
CA MET A 85 0.06 -6.14 3.04
C MET A 85 1.00 -5.00 2.65
N VAL A 86 0.56 -4.10 1.77
CA VAL A 86 1.31 -2.90 1.37
C VAL A 86 1.50 -1.96 2.57
N GLU A 87 0.45 -1.71 3.34
CA GLU A 87 0.53 -0.87 4.54
C GLU A 87 1.51 -1.44 5.56
N TYR A 88 1.39 -2.74 5.87
CA TYR A 88 2.30 -3.43 6.79
C TYR A 88 3.76 -3.31 6.35
N LYS A 89 4.01 -3.50 5.04
CA LYS A 89 5.36 -3.41 4.48
C LYS A 89 5.91 -1.99 4.55
N LEU A 90 5.08 -0.99 4.26
CA LEU A 90 5.45 0.42 4.37
C LEU A 90 5.81 0.78 5.82
N VAL A 91 5.00 0.36 6.79
CA VAL A 91 5.28 0.55 8.23
C VAL A 91 6.60 -0.11 8.63
N SER A 92 6.85 -1.34 8.17
CA SER A 92 8.11 -2.05 8.45
C SER A 92 9.33 -1.30 7.89
N LEU A 93 9.26 -0.80 6.66
CA LEU A 93 10.37 -0.07 6.03
C LEU A 93 10.61 1.29 6.68
N LEU A 94 9.55 1.98 7.12
CA LEU A 94 9.68 3.23 7.88
C LEU A 94 10.39 2.97 9.21
N ALA A 95 10.03 1.90 9.93
CA ALA A 95 10.70 1.52 11.17
C ALA A 95 12.18 1.13 10.95
N GLU A 96 12.51 0.48 9.83
CA GLU A 96 13.90 0.18 9.45
C GLU A 96 14.69 1.47 9.17
N LYS A 97 14.09 2.42 8.46
CA LYS A 97 14.69 3.73 8.18
C LYS A 97 15.03 4.48 9.47
N GLU A 98 14.09 4.53 10.41
CA GLU A 98 14.27 5.19 11.70
C GLU A 98 15.42 4.57 12.50
N LYS A 99 15.48 3.24 12.58
CA LYS A 99 16.59 2.52 13.24
C LYS A 99 17.94 2.84 12.60
N SER A 100 18.00 2.86 11.28
CA SER A 100 19.23 3.22 10.55
C SER A 100 19.69 4.65 10.83
N CYS A 101 18.75 5.59 10.94
CA CYS A 101 19.04 6.99 11.27
C CYS A 101 19.62 7.14 12.68
N ILE A 102 18.98 6.53 13.68
CA ILE A 102 19.42 6.55 15.08
C ILE A 102 20.84 5.98 15.21
N VAL A 103 21.14 4.87 14.51
CA VAL A 103 22.48 4.28 14.51
C VAL A 103 23.51 5.25 13.93
N LYS A 104 23.23 5.90 12.80
CA LYS A 104 24.15 6.87 12.19
C LYS A 104 24.43 8.08 13.09
N GLU A 105 23.41 8.59 13.77
CA GLU A 105 23.55 9.70 14.73
C GLU A 105 24.45 9.30 15.91
N SER A 106 24.22 8.13 16.49
CA SER A 106 25.04 7.62 17.61
C SER A 106 26.50 7.42 17.22
N VAL A 107 26.76 6.93 16.00
CA VAL A 107 28.12 6.77 15.47
C VAL A 107 28.80 8.14 15.29
N THR A 108 28.07 9.13 14.79
CA THR A 108 28.59 10.49 14.57
C THR A 108 28.90 11.20 15.89
N GLN A 109 28.05 11.05 16.90
CA GLN A 109 28.30 11.56 18.25
C GLN A 109 29.52 10.90 18.88
N ASN A 110 29.62 9.56 18.80
CA ASN A 110 30.77 8.82 19.33
C ASN A 110 32.09 9.17 18.62
N ALA A 111 32.07 9.41 17.31
CA ALA A 111 33.24 9.85 16.56
C ALA A 111 33.68 11.27 16.97
N THR A 112 32.72 12.17 17.19
CA THR A 112 32.98 13.55 17.63
C THR A 112 33.59 13.60 19.03
N ILE A 113 33.18 12.68 19.93
CA ILE A 113 33.75 12.53 21.28
C ILE A 113 35.16 11.94 21.24
N ARG A 114 35.41 10.91 20.40
CA ARG A 114 36.72 10.24 20.34
C ARG A 114 37.80 11.03 19.61
N TYR A 115 37.41 11.86 18.65
CA TYR A 115 38.33 12.68 17.87
C TYR A 115 37.87 14.14 17.90
N PRO A 116 38.04 14.85 19.03
CA PRO A 116 37.82 16.29 19.04
C PRO A 116 38.78 16.90 18.00
N LYS A 117 38.23 17.71 17.08
CA LYS A 117 39.01 18.41 16.06
C LYS A 117 40.20 19.11 16.73
N LEU A 118 41.42 18.70 16.36
CA LEU A 118 42.66 19.42 16.66
C LEU A 118 42.70 20.74 15.90
#